data_AF-A0A7S2ZKQ4-F1
#
_entry.id   AF-A0A7S2ZKQ4-F1
#
_cell.length_a   1.000
_cell.length_b   1.000
_cell.length_c   1.000
_cell.angle_alpha   90.00
_cell.angle_beta   90.00
_cell.angle_gamma   90.00
#
_symmetry.space_group_name_H-M   'P 1'
#
loop_
_entity.id
_entity.type
_entity.pdbx_description
1 polymer ?
#
loop_
_entity_poly.entity_id
_entity_poly.type
_entity_poly.pdbx_seq_one_letter_code
_entity_poly.pdbx_strand_id
1 'polypeptide(L)'
;MQALQTDFPSMLKDPKVKIVFDLKCQQLVELSRTNQIEDRLAFAQEHLHEYQDMGEEYSKGLADVIVLVAYPDLEQSPYSDLLEESRRDKVAEDLNQALQVSRGKLGRSTLERLVSHCEESLRDLRRYTTGHGAILSLRDVLNG
;
A
#
# COMPACT_ATOMS: atom_id res chain seq x y z
N MET A 1 -9.08 1.59 8.92
CA MET A 1 -9.76 1.48 7.61
C MET A 1 -10.60 2.69 7.23
N GLN A 2 -11.28 3.35 8.18
CA GLN A 2 -12.21 4.45 7.90
C GLN A 2 -11.58 5.65 7.16
N ALA A 3 -10.38 6.10 7.54
CA ALA A 3 -9.69 7.20 6.87
C ALA A 3 -9.26 6.85 5.42
N LEU A 4 -8.80 5.63 5.17
CA LEU A 4 -8.41 5.16 3.83
C LEU A 4 -9.64 5.01 2.90
N GLN A 5 -10.81 4.64 3.45
CA GLN A 5 -12.07 4.57 2.72
C GLN A 5 -12.57 5.94 2.27
N THR A 6 -12.31 6.99 3.06
CA THR A 6 -12.68 8.37 2.70
C THR A 6 -11.79 8.92 1.58
N ASP A 7 -10.48 8.69 1.67
CA ASP A 7 -9.51 9.35 0.77
C ASP A 7 -9.24 8.55 -0.53
N PHE A 8 -9.41 7.22 -0.53
CA PHE A 8 -9.13 6.35 -1.68
C PHE A 8 -10.23 5.31 -1.95
N PRO A 9 -11.49 5.74 -2.13
CA PRO A 9 -12.63 4.83 -2.24
C PRO A 9 -12.60 3.94 -3.48
N SER A 10 -11.98 4.37 -4.59
CA SER A 10 -11.93 3.58 -5.83
C SER A 10 -10.94 2.41 -5.78
N MET A 11 -9.88 2.50 -4.97
CA MET A 11 -8.92 1.41 -4.77
C MET A 11 -9.47 0.30 -3.86
N LEU A 12 -10.26 0.68 -2.85
CA LEU A 12 -10.78 -0.23 -1.83
C LEU A 12 -12.13 -0.88 -2.21
N LYS A 13 -12.72 -0.47 -3.34
CA LYS A 13 -14.01 -0.97 -3.83
C LYS A 13 -13.92 -2.25 -4.63
N ASP A 14 -12.76 -2.56 -5.19
CA ASP A 14 -12.58 -3.82 -5.91
C ASP A 14 -11.98 -4.85 -4.93
N PRO A 15 -12.79 -5.83 -4.47
CA PRO A 15 -12.30 -6.89 -3.59
C PRO A 15 -11.24 -7.75 -4.28
N LYS A 16 -11.03 -7.66 -5.60
CA LYS A 16 -9.94 -8.38 -6.29
C LYS A 16 -8.57 -7.74 -6.10
N VAL A 17 -8.51 -6.54 -5.52
CA VAL A 17 -7.22 -5.90 -5.27
C VAL A 17 -6.58 -6.58 -4.07
N LYS A 18 -5.46 -7.29 -4.33
CA LYS A 18 -4.67 -8.02 -3.34
C LYS A 18 -4.44 -7.25 -2.02
N ILE A 19 -4.23 -5.93 -2.08
CA ILE A 19 -4.03 -5.12 -0.86
C ILE A 19 -5.24 -5.10 0.09
N VAL A 20 -6.47 -5.20 -0.45
CA VAL A 20 -7.70 -5.26 0.35
C VAL A 20 -7.75 -6.58 1.11
N PHE A 21 -7.40 -7.67 0.45
CA PHE A 21 -7.24 -8.98 1.09
C PHE A 21 -6.18 -8.93 2.20
N ASP A 22 -4.98 -8.44 1.88
CA ASP A 22 -3.87 -8.37 2.83
C ASP A 22 -4.23 -7.53 4.07
N LEU A 23 -4.95 -6.41 3.88
CA LEU A 23 -5.46 -5.58 4.98
C LEU A 23 -6.50 -6.31 5.84
N LYS A 24 -7.44 -7.04 5.24
CA LYS A 24 -8.44 -7.83 5.97
C LYS A 24 -7.77 -8.96 6.75
N CYS A 25 -6.80 -9.64 6.15
CA CYS A 25 -5.97 -10.62 6.83
C CYS A 25 -5.24 -10.02 8.03
N GLN A 26 -4.63 -8.83 7.87
CA GLN A 26 -3.96 -8.15 8.97
C GLN A 26 -4.94 -7.75 10.07
N GLN A 27 -6.16 -7.29 9.74
CA GLN A 27 -7.18 -6.99 10.73
C GLN A 27 -7.58 -8.23 11.54
N LEU A 28 -7.69 -9.40 10.92
CA LEU A 28 -7.97 -10.64 11.66
C LEU A 28 -6.81 -11.03 12.58
N VAL A 29 -5.56 -10.80 12.17
CA VAL A 29 -4.37 -10.96 13.02
C VAL A 29 -4.46 -10.05 14.26
N GLU A 30 -4.85 -8.78 14.08
CA GLU A 30 -5.04 -7.85 15.21
C GLU A 30 -6.18 -8.30 16.15
N LEU A 31 -7.33 -8.69 15.60
CA LEU A 31 -8.46 -9.25 16.37
C LEU A 31 -8.06 -10.53 17.11
N SER A 32 -7.11 -11.28 16.57
CA SER A 32 -6.61 -12.49 17.19
C SER A 32 -5.78 -12.22 18.45
N ARG A 33 -5.26 -11.01 18.63
CA ARG A 33 -4.53 -10.61 19.85
C ARG A 33 -5.46 -10.22 21.00
N THR A 34 -6.71 -9.84 20.74
CA THR A 34 -7.69 -9.48 21.79
C THR A 34 -8.42 -10.68 22.38
N ASN A 35 -8.11 -11.89 21.90
CA ASN A 35 -8.56 -13.19 22.39
C ASN A 35 -10.09 -13.43 22.40
N GLN A 36 -10.82 -12.82 21.46
CA GLN A 36 -12.27 -12.98 21.30
C GLN A 36 -12.57 -13.86 20.08
N ILE A 37 -12.77 -15.16 20.30
CA ILE A 37 -12.97 -16.15 19.22
C ILE A 37 -14.22 -15.84 18.38
N GLU A 38 -15.30 -15.40 19.02
CA GLU A 38 -16.58 -15.10 18.35
C GLU A 38 -16.43 -13.98 17.32
N ASP A 39 -15.78 -12.88 17.69
CA ASP A 39 -15.55 -11.73 16.81
C ASP A 39 -14.61 -12.07 15.64
N ARG A 40 -13.59 -12.90 15.90
CA ARG A 40 -12.66 -13.40 14.88
C ARG A 40 -13.37 -14.26 13.85
N LEU A 41 -14.22 -15.18 14.32
CA LEU A 41 -14.98 -16.07 13.46
C LEU A 41 -15.99 -15.29 12.60
N ALA A 42 -16.74 -14.37 13.22
CA ALA A 42 -17.69 -13.52 12.52
C ALA A 42 -16.99 -12.69 11.43
N PHE A 43 -15.86 -12.05 11.76
CA PHE A 43 -15.07 -11.27 10.81
C PHE A 43 -14.57 -12.13 9.63
N ALA A 44 -14.05 -13.33 9.91
CA ALA A 44 -13.55 -14.23 8.87
C ALA A 44 -14.69 -14.63 7.90
N GLN A 45 -15.86 -14.99 8.42
CA GLN A 45 -17.00 -15.38 7.60
C GLN A 45 -17.53 -14.22 6.75
N GLU A 46 -17.64 -13.02 7.33
CA GLU A 46 -18.19 -11.86 6.64
C GLU A 46 -17.23 -11.33 5.56
N HIS A 47 -15.93 -11.28 5.85
CA HIS A 47 -15.00 -10.52 5.03
C HIS A 47 -14.03 -11.36 4.22
N LEU A 48 -13.78 -12.62 4.58
CA LEU A 48 -12.78 -13.46 3.91
C LEU A 48 -13.37 -14.50 2.95
N HIS A 49 -14.66 -14.81 3.07
CA HIS A 49 -15.32 -15.82 2.23
C HIS A 49 -15.25 -15.49 0.73
N GLU A 50 -15.31 -14.21 0.35
CA GLU A 50 -15.26 -13.77 -1.06
C GLU A 50 -13.92 -14.07 -1.77
N TYR A 51 -12.85 -14.39 -1.02
CA TYR A 51 -11.51 -14.63 -1.55
C TYR A 51 -11.20 -16.12 -1.78
N GLN A 52 -12.09 -17.02 -1.34
CA GLN A 52 -11.84 -18.46 -1.32
C GLN A 52 -11.58 -19.04 -2.73
N ASP A 53 -12.25 -18.50 -3.75
CA ASP A 53 -12.16 -18.97 -5.13
C ASP A 53 -11.29 -18.07 -6.04
N MET A 54 -10.52 -17.13 -5.46
CA MET A 54 -9.76 -16.12 -6.23
C MET A 54 -8.36 -16.59 -6.67
N GLY A 55 -7.92 -17.77 -6.23
CA GLY A 55 -6.66 -18.38 -6.65
C GLY A 55 -5.86 -19.01 -5.50
N GLU A 56 -4.80 -19.74 -5.85
CA GLU A 56 -3.97 -20.49 -4.89
C GLU A 56 -3.25 -19.56 -3.88
N GLU A 57 -2.83 -18.37 -4.32
CA GLU A 57 -2.19 -17.37 -3.45
C GLU A 57 -3.13 -16.89 -2.33
N TYR A 58 -4.40 -16.60 -2.67
CA TYR A 58 -5.43 -16.21 -1.71
C TYR A 58 -5.80 -17.36 -0.78
N SER A 59 -5.93 -18.57 -1.32
CA SER A 59 -6.21 -19.78 -0.53
C SER A 59 -5.14 -20.04 0.53
N LYS A 60 -3.86 -19.86 0.19
CA LYS A 60 -2.76 -19.99 1.16
C LYS A 60 -2.85 -18.93 2.26
N GLY A 61 -3.03 -17.66 1.91
CA GLY A 61 -3.19 -16.58 2.89
C GLY A 61 -4.43 -16.76 3.77
N LEU A 62 -5.52 -17.30 3.22
CA LEU A 62 -6.72 -17.65 3.96
C LEU A 62 -6.45 -18.77 4.96
N ALA A 63 -5.77 -19.84 4.54
CA ALA A 63 -5.44 -20.95 5.43
C ALA A 63 -4.61 -20.47 6.63
N ASP A 64 -3.59 -19.64 6.38
CA ASP A 64 -2.75 -19.06 7.43
C ASP A 64 -3.58 -18.27 8.45
N VAL A 65 -4.53 -17.46 7.98
CA VAL A 65 -5.31 -16.55 8.81
C VAL A 65 -6.51 -17.24 9.48
N ILE A 66 -7.12 -18.24 8.84
CA ILE A 66 -8.20 -19.08 9.41
C ILE A 66 -7.66 -19.95 10.54
N VAL A 67 -6.42 -20.43 10.44
CA VAL A 67 -5.75 -21.15 11.51
C VAL A 67 -5.76 -20.33 12.80
N LEU A 68 -5.61 -19.01 12.72
CA LEU A 68 -5.69 -18.16 13.89
C LEU A 68 -7.04 -18.37 14.60
N VAL A 69 -8.16 -18.29 13.88
CA VAL A 69 -9.52 -18.46 14.45
C VAL A 69 -9.68 -19.80 15.19
N ALA A 70 -9.01 -20.86 14.73
CA ALA A 70 -9.10 -22.19 15.32
C ALA A 70 -8.39 -22.32 16.68
N TYR A 71 -7.41 -21.46 16.98
CA TYR A 71 -6.63 -21.53 18.22
C TYR A 71 -7.09 -20.49 19.26
N PRO A 72 -7.42 -20.92 20.48
CA PRO A 72 -7.75 -20.03 21.61
C PRO A 72 -6.53 -19.31 22.19
N ASP A 73 -5.35 -19.89 22.07
CA ASP A 73 -4.09 -19.28 22.53
C ASP A 73 -3.06 -19.40 21.42
N LEU A 74 -2.68 -18.25 20.86
CA LEU A 74 -1.77 -18.18 19.73
C LEU A 74 -0.30 -18.12 20.12
N GLU A 75 0.01 -17.74 21.36
CA GLU A 75 1.40 -17.74 21.84
C GLU A 75 1.90 -19.16 22.10
N GLN A 76 0.99 -20.08 22.41
CA GLN A 76 1.28 -21.51 22.56
C GLN A 76 1.12 -22.30 21.25
N SER A 77 0.69 -21.63 20.18
CA SER A 77 0.43 -22.26 18.89
C SER A 77 1.72 -22.32 18.05
N PRO A 78 1.93 -23.35 17.22
CA PRO A 78 3.03 -23.39 16.25
C PRO A 78 2.93 -22.30 15.16
N TYR A 79 1.86 -21.50 15.19
CA TYR A 79 1.58 -20.39 14.28
C TYR A 79 1.81 -19.02 14.91
N SER A 80 2.51 -18.94 16.04
CA SER A 80 2.89 -17.68 16.70
C SER A 80 3.63 -16.73 15.75
N ASP A 81 4.41 -17.26 14.80
CA ASP A 81 5.11 -16.48 13.77
C ASP A 81 4.17 -15.63 12.90
N LEU A 82 2.89 -16.02 12.75
CA LEU A 82 1.90 -15.21 12.02
C LEU A 82 1.52 -13.92 12.76
N LEU A 83 1.85 -13.82 14.04
CA LEU A 83 1.66 -12.62 14.86
C LEU A 83 2.88 -11.69 14.84
N GLU A 84 3.94 -12.00 14.09
CA GLU A 84 5.10 -11.11 14.05
C GLU A 84 4.76 -9.72 13.50
N GLU A 85 5.48 -8.71 14.01
CA GLU A 85 5.38 -7.34 13.53
C GLU A 85 5.84 -7.20 12.07
N SER A 86 6.70 -8.12 11.60
CA SER A 86 7.21 -8.20 10.22
C SER A 86 6.09 -8.25 9.16
N ARG A 87 4.95 -8.90 9.46
CA ARG A 87 3.78 -8.88 8.57
C ARG A 87 3.16 -7.49 8.46
N ARG A 88 3.09 -6.72 9.55
CA ARG A 88 2.55 -5.34 9.51
C ARG A 88 3.40 -4.45 8.64
N ASP A 89 4.72 -4.55 8.77
CA ASP A 89 5.66 -3.76 7.97
C ASP A 89 5.52 -4.07 6.49
N LYS A 90 5.37 -5.35 6.14
CA LYS A 90 5.14 -5.78 4.75
C LYS A 90 3.83 -5.24 4.18
N VAL A 91 2.73 -5.36 4.93
CA VAL A 91 1.42 -4.84 4.51
C VAL A 91 1.45 -3.31 4.40
N ALA A 92 2.16 -2.62 5.28
CA ALA A 92 2.35 -1.17 5.22
C ALA A 92 3.18 -0.76 3.99
N GLU A 93 4.24 -1.49 3.65
CA GLU A 93 5.03 -1.28 2.46
C GLU A 93 4.19 -1.48 1.19
N ASP A 94 3.49 -2.61 1.08
CA ASP A 94 2.63 -2.93 -0.06
C ASP A 94 1.48 -1.92 -0.20
N LEU A 95 0.92 -1.46 0.93
CA LEU A 95 -0.09 -0.40 0.94
C LEU A 95 0.51 0.92 0.45
N ASN A 96 1.69 1.30 0.93
CA ASN A 96 2.36 2.52 0.50
C ASN A 96 2.66 2.51 -0.99
N GLN A 97 3.11 1.37 -1.53
CA GLN A 97 3.32 1.19 -2.97
C GLN A 97 2.00 1.30 -3.74
N ALA A 98 0.94 0.62 -3.29
CA ALA A 98 -0.37 0.64 -3.94
C ALA A 98 -0.98 2.05 -3.92
N LEU A 99 -0.83 2.78 -2.81
CA LEU A 99 -1.20 4.19 -2.67
C LEU A 99 -0.36 5.09 -3.59
N GLN A 100 0.95 4.86 -3.69
CA GLN A 100 1.81 5.64 -4.58
C GLN A 100 1.40 5.44 -6.05
N VAL A 101 1.10 4.21 -6.46
CA VAL A 101 0.61 3.88 -7.80
C VAL A 101 -0.75 4.53 -8.08
N SER A 102 -1.66 4.54 -7.11
CA SER A 102 -2.98 5.16 -7.29
C SER A 102 -2.94 6.68 -7.28
N ARG A 103 -2.05 7.28 -6.49
CA ARG A 103 -1.74 8.72 -6.55
C ARG A 103 -1.14 9.11 -7.90
N GLY A 104 -0.30 8.27 -8.48
CA GLY A 104 0.16 8.41 -9.87
C GLY A 104 -0.96 8.36 -10.92
N LYS A 105 -2.09 7.70 -10.62
CA LYS A 105 -3.29 7.65 -11.46
C LYS A 105 -4.27 8.82 -11.24
N LEU A 106 -4.21 9.55 -10.13
CA LEU A 106 -5.11 10.68 -9.85
C LEU A 106 -4.56 12.06 -10.24
N GLY A 107 -3.57 12.09 -11.12
CA GLY A 107 -3.07 13.31 -11.72
C GLY A 107 -1.90 13.86 -10.91
N ARG A 108 -0.76 13.95 -11.60
CA ARG A 108 0.49 14.58 -11.15
C ARG A 108 0.18 15.73 -10.19
N SER A 109 0.70 15.64 -8.97
CA SER A 109 0.60 16.74 -8.01
C SER A 109 1.12 18.03 -8.65
N THR A 110 0.63 19.20 -8.20
CA THR A 110 1.08 20.50 -8.74
C THR A 110 2.60 20.62 -8.74
N LEU A 111 3.26 20.04 -7.73
CA LEU A 111 4.72 19.96 -7.63
C LEU A 111 5.33 19.07 -8.72
N GLU A 112 4.82 17.86 -8.95
CA GLU A 112 5.33 16.98 -10.01
C GLU A 112 5.11 17.57 -11.41
N ARG A 113 4.01 18.32 -11.62
CA ARG A 113 3.79 19.09 -12.85
C ARG A 113 4.81 20.19 -13.02
N LEU A 114 5.11 20.92 -11.95
CA LEU A 114 6.12 21.98 -11.94
C LEU A 114 7.51 21.41 -12.19
N VAL A 115 7.86 20.31 -11.53
CA VAL A 115 9.15 19.62 -11.70
C VAL A 115 9.29 19.10 -13.12
N SER A 116 8.28 18.41 -13.67
CA SER A 116 8.30 17.98 -15.07
C SER A 116 8.44 19.16 -16.04
N HIS A 117 7.72 20.26 -15.80
CA HIS A 117 7.80 21.44 -16.66
C HIS A 117 9.18 22.14 -16.57
N CYS A 118 9.76 22.22 -15.37
CA CYS A 118 11.12 22.70 -15.17
C CYS A 118 12.16 21.80 -15.84
N GLU A 119 12.01 20.48 -15.77
CA GLU A 119 12.89 19.52 -16.41
C GLU A 119 12.82 19.56 -17.94
N GLU A 120 11.62 19.75 -18.49
CA GLU A 120 11.41 19.94 -19.93
C GLU A 120 12.03 21.27 -20.40
N SER A 121 11.78 22.37 -19.67
CA SER A 121 12.36 23.67 -19.96
C SER A 121 13.89 23.64 -19.89
N LEU A 122 14.46 22.97 -18.88
CA LEU A 122 15.90 22.75 -18.76
C LEU A 122 16.44 21.87 -19.89
N ARG A 123 15.70 20.85 -20.31
CA ARG A 123 16.07 20.03 -21.48
C ARG A 123 16.08 20.85 -22.76
N ASP A 124 15.09 21.70 -22.97
CA ASP A 124 15.00 22.55 -24.16
C ASP A 124 16.08 23.62 -24.15
N LEU A 125 16.31 24.30 -23.01
CA LEU A 125 17.47 25.18 -22.82
C LEU A 125 18.78 24.46 -23.11
N ARG A 126 18.95 23.24 -22.60
CA ARG A 126 20.16 22.44 -22.82
C ARG A 126 20.35 22.08 -24.29
N ARG A 127 19.26 21.83 -25.03
CA ARG A 127 19.29 21.62 -26.49
C ARG A 127 19.73 22.87 -27.24
N TYR A 128 19.25 24.06 -26.86
CA TYR A 128 19.67 25.33 -27.45
C TYR A 128 21.12 25.72 -27.10
N THR A 129 21.63 25.30 -25.92
CA THR A 129 23.00 25.61 -25.49
C THR A 129 24.10 24.78 -26.16
N THR A 130 23.75 23.85 -27.06
CA THR A 130 24.74 22.97 -27.72
C THR A 130 25.57 23.67 -28.81
N GLY A 131 25.39 24.98 -29.04
CA GLY A 131 26.05 25.67 -30.14
C GLY A 131 26.42 27.12 -29.88
N HIS A 132 27.30 27.38 -28.90
CA HIS A 132 27.92 28.69 -28.56
C HIS A 132 27.19 29.46 -27.45
N GLY A 133 27.64 29.30 -26.20
CA GLY A 133 27.18 30.10 -25.06
C GLY A 133 27.02 29.28 -23.80
N ALA A 134 28.08 28.62 -23.37
CA ALA A 134 28.12 28.04 -22.03
C ALA A 134 28.21 29.16 -21.00
N ILE A 135 27.39 29.04 -19.95
CA ILE A 135 27.51 29.65 -18.62
C ILE A 135 26.96 31.09 -18.50
N LEU A 136 25.70 31.20 -18.10
CA LEU A 136 25.38 32.08 -16.97
C LEU A 136 25.03 31.14 -15.82
N SER A 137 25.92 31.08 -14.83
CA SER A 137 25.65 30.32 -13.63
C SER A 137 24.53 31.05 -12.88
N LEU A 138 23.56 30.35 -12.29
CA LEU A 138 22.49 30.95 -11.46
C LEU A 138 23.04 31.86 -10.34
N ARG A 139 24.32 31.69 -9.97
CA ARG A 139 25.05 32.56 -9.04
C ARG A 139 25.34 33.96 -9.60
N ASP A 140 25.41 34.13 -10.92
CA ASP A 140 25.67 35.42 -11.58
C ASP A 140 24.39 36.28 -11.66
N VAL A 141 23.21 35.65 -11.74
CA VAL A 141 21.92 36.35 -11.81
C VAL A 141 21.42 36.81 -10.43
N LEU A 142 21.81 36.09 -9.37
CA LEU A 142 21.38 36.41 -8.00
C LEU A 142 22.30 37.38 -7.25
N ASN A 143 23.46 37.74 -7.81
CA ASN A 143 24.41 38.70 -7.21
C ASN A 143 24.62 39.97 -8.06
N GLY A 144 23.67 40.30 -8.94
CA GLY A 144 23.64 41.55 -9.71
C GLY A 144 22.69 42.57 -9.09
#